data_AF-A0A6G9QL72-F1
#
_entry.id   AF-A0A6G9QL72-F1
#
_cell.length_a   1.000
_cell.length_b   1.000
_cell.length_c   1.000
_cell.angle_alpha   90.00
_cell.angle_beta   90.00
_cell.angle_gamma   90.00
#
_symmetry.space_group_name_H-M   'P 1'
#
loop_
_entity.id
_entity.type
_entity.pdbx_description
1 polymer ?
#
loop_
_entity_poly.entity_id
_entity_poly.type
_entity_poly.pdbx_seq_one_letter_code
_entity_poly.pdbx_strand_id
1 'polypeptide(L)'
;MESNKISLISLIVALMLCFICYYPALFAPFYIDDFGSIVNNQKLFQLNLMELFQVYGMRFVGYLSFALNGNLFEQLEPSHFRVVNLIIHFLVSTFVFFVIRKLIRINKHLSNTGNQQLILFYLPFVLSILYLIHPLNTQAVTYVVQRLASLVALFYISSFYFYLLARTAISKKSIVFYTLLSVIMFVFAMFTKQNAVTLPLIIILSEFIFFRQGNVLKLSKIFKIVIVITSVLFLLFFLKDQIIQLLISIDNFTRETQLISRSDYAATQTLMLWDYICKFFIPVGLQLNYSNQLLGTFTEPKIIIALVGHVTMILIAFKLRSKSPLAAFGILFYYVAHLVESSIIPITDLGFEHRAYLPNIGFIIAIAGFIMMLAESFTLKAIKYALAFLTFVIVIFSITTINRNSLWSDKLAFSKNEILVSPQSVRALTMLAAEYLNRDERGNALQYYQEAINLSVANKTVSFDLLRDYIKTLYSLGQYESAGPLTTLVMKYTNAHKRKDRSELLALIAVSHREAGRLGFAKGLLLQATKLDPDNGYAHHQLATVLWNMGQREEAMGILRRFQIKHSDDPKISSLLDQMLTIEN
;
A
#
# COMPACT_ATOMS: atom_id res chain seq x y z
N MET A 1 -25.57 -22.86 -25.86
CA MET A 1 -26.11 -21.48 -25.71
C MET A 1 -26.42 -21.13 -24.25
N GLU A 2 -27.05 -22.00 -23.46
CA GLU A 2 -27.37 -21.72 -22.05
C GLU A 2 -26.14 -21.48 -21.16
N SER A 3 -25.05 -22.25 -21.33
CA SER A 3 -23.80 -22.04 -20.58
C SER A 3 -23.20 -20.65 -20.79
N ASN A 4 -23.34 -20.09 -22.00
CA ASN A 4 -22.78 -18.79 -22.37
C ASN A 4 -23.64 -17.64 -21.83
N LYS A 5 -24.96 -17.84 -21.77
CA LYS A 5 -25.89 -16.90 -21.12
C LYS A 5 -25.66 -16.84 -19.61
N ILE A 6 -25.51 -17.99 -18.95
CA ILE A 6 -25.22 -18.07 -17.51
C ILE A 6 -23.88 -17.40 -17.18
N SER A 7 -22.86 -17.57 -18.03
CA SER A 7 -21.56 -16.90 -17.81
C SER A 7 -21.63 -15.39 -17.96
N LEU A 8 -22.41 -14.86 -18.92
CA LEU A 8 -22.54 -13.42 -19.11
C LEU A 8 -23.30 -12.77 -17.96
N ILE A 9 -24.42 -13.36 -17.53
CA ILE A 9 -25.20 -12.86 -16.39
C ILE A 9 -24.33 -12.85 -15.12
N SER A 10 -23.57 -13.91 -14.88
CA SER A 10 -22.68 -14.00 -13.71
C SER A 10 -21.60 -12.91 -13.72
N LEU A 11 -21.05 -12.59 -14.90
CA LEU A 11 -20.08 -11.50 -15.06
C LEU A 11 -20.71 -10.14 -14.78
N ILE A 12 -21.92 -9.89 -15.28
CA ILE A 12 -22.67 -8.66 -15.04
C ILE A 12 -22.99 -8.52 -13.55
N VAL A 13 -23.43 -9.59 -12.88
CA VAL A 13 -23.67 -9.60 -11.43
C VAL A 13 -22.41 -9.28 -10.65
N ALA A 14 -21.28 -9.90 -10.99
CA ALA A 14 -20.00 -9.61 -10.36
C ALA A 14 -19.58 -8.14 -10.56
N LEU A 15 -19.78 -7.60 -11.77
CA LEU A 15 -19.45 -6.21 -12.08
C LEU A 15 -20.33 -5.22 -11.30
N MET A 16 -21.64 -5.48 -11.23
CA MET A 16 -22.57 -4.67 -10.45
C MET A 16 -22.23 -4.71 -8.96
N LEU A 17 -21.93 -5.90 -8.41
CA LEU A 17 -21.52 -6.04 -7.01
C LEU A 17 -20.21 -5.30 -6.72
N CYS A 18 -19.21 -5.40 -7.61
CA CYS A 18 -17.97 -4.64 -7.52
C CYS A 18 -18.26 -3.14 -7.45
N PHE A 19 -19.07 -2.63 -8.40
CA PHE A 19 -19.40 -1.22 -8.46
C PHE A 19 -20.16 -0.76 -7.21
N ILE A 20 -21.20 -1.48 -6.77
CA ILE A 20 -21.99 -1.12 -5.58
C ILE A 20 -21.12 -1.10 -4.33
N CYS A 21 -20.29 -2.13 -4.11
CA CYS A 21 -19.48 -2.23 -2.88
C CYS A 21 -18.39 -1.18 -2.78
N TYR A 22 -17.88 -0.70 -3.93
CA TYR A 22 -16.80 0.27 -4.00
C TYR A 22 -17.22 1.66 -4.48
N TYR A 23 -18.51 1.89 -4.74
CA TYR A 23 -19.00 3.21 -5.16
C TYR A 23 -18.54 4.35 -4.22
N PRO A 24 -18.61 4.22 -2.88
CA PRO A 24 -18.13 5.26 -1.98
C PRO A 24 -16.62 5.54 -2.13
N ALA A 25 -15.84 4.53 -2.54
CA ALA A 25 -14.40 4.68 -2.72
C ALA A 25 -14.08 5.74 -3.79
N LEU A 26 -14.93 5.95 -4.80
CA LEU A 26 -14.70 6.93 -5.85
C LEU A 26 -14.56 8.36 -5.32
N PHE A 27 -15.17 8.65 -4.17
CA PHE A 27 -15.16 9.98 -3.54
C PHE A 27 -14.05 10.17 -2.51
N ALA A 28 -13.24 9.14 -2.25
CA ALA A 28 -12.16 9.27 -1.28
C ALA A 28 -11.06 10.26 -1.76
N PRO A 29 -10.39 10.98 -0.86
CA PRO A 29 -9.26 11.82 -1.23
C PRO A 29 -7.99 10.97 -1.41
N PHE A 30 -6.91 11.59 -1.90
CA PHE A 30 -5.58 11.00 -1.81
C PHE A 30 -5.11 10.92 -0.35
N TYR A 31 -4.36 9.86 -0.03
CA TYR A 31 -3.81 9.59 1.30
C TYR A 31 -2.29 9.41 1.23
N ILE A 32 -1.57 9.81 2.28
CA ILE A 32 -0.16 9.47 2.56
C ILE A 32 0.73 9.41 1.29
N ASP A 33 1.09 8.21 0.81
CA ASP A 33 2.05 8.01 -0.27
C ASP A 33 1.48 8.38 -1.64
N ASP A 34 0.15 8.52 -1.78
CA ASP A 34 -0.46 9.03 -3.02
C ASP A 34 0.12 10.41 -3.39
N PHE A 35 0.43 11.25 -2.39
CA PHE A 35 1.01 12.56 -2.64
C PHE A 35 2.42 12.47 -3.24
N GLY A 36 3.29 11.65 -2.66
CA GLY A 36 4.65 11.47 -3.16
C GLY A 36 4.72 10.68 -4.46
N SER A 37 3.90 9.65 -4.60
CA SER A 37 3.91 8.76 -5.75
C SER A 37 3.16 9.30 -6.95
N ILE A 38 2.12 10.13 -6.76
CA ILE A 38 1.21 10.56 -7.83
C ILE A 38 1.10 12.08 -7.89
N VAL A 39 0.58 12.73 -6.84
CA VAL A 39 0.17 14.15 -6.90
C VAL A 39 1.35 15.08 -7.15
N ASN A 40 2.44 14.92 -6.37
CA ASN A 40 3.61 15.78 -6.43
C ASN A 40 4.68 15.25 -7.39
N ASN A 41 4.34 14.23 -8.19
CA ASN A 41 5.29 13.49 -9.01
C ASN A 41 5.26 13.97 -10.46
N GLN A 42 5.92 15.09 -10.72
CA GLN A 42 5.95 15.73 -12.05
C GLN A 42 6.42 14.80 -13.18
N LYS A 43 7.24 13.79 -12.85
CA LYS A 43 7.79 12.84 -13.83
C LYS A 43 6.73 11.95 -14.48
N LEU A 44 5.55 11.77 -13.86
CA LEU A 44 4.47 10.98 -14.46
C LEU A 44 3.80 11.68 -15.64
N PHE A 45 3.84 13.01 -15.68
CA PHE A 45 3.09 13.80 -16.65
C PHE A 45 3.89 14.16 -17.90
N GLN A 46 5.16 13.75 -17.97
CA GLN A 46 6.03 13.97 -19.14
C GLN A 46 6.04 12.78 -20.12
N LEU A 47 5.47 11.62 -19.72
CA LEU A 47 5.43 10.36 -20.50
C LEU A 47 6.77 9.91 -21.14
N ASN A 48 7.91 10.28 -20.57
CA ASN A 48 9.20 9.79 -21.03
C ASN A 48 9.46 8.37 -20.50
N LEU A 49 9.28 7.36 -21.36
CA LEU A 49 9.44 5.94 -20.97
C LEU A 49 10.84 5.61 -20.46
N MET A 50 11.89 6.23 -21.02
CA MET A 50 13.27 5.98 -20.60
C MET A 50 13.50 6.55 -19.20
N GLU A 51 13.06 7.79 -18.95
CA GLU A 51 13.17 8.41 -17.63
C GLU A 51 12.36 7.64 -16.59
N LEU A 52 11.13 7.25 -16.94
CA LEU A 52 10.27 6.47 -16.06
C LEU A 52 10.92 5.13 -15.69
N PHE A 53 11.55 4.46 -16.65
CA PHE A 53 12.28 3.22 -16.39
C PHE A 53 13.51 3.45 -15.50
N GLN A 54 14.28 4.51 -15.76
CA GLN A 54 15.47 4.85 -14.96
C GLN A 54 15.12 5.18 -13.51
N VAL A 55 14.00 5.85 -13.27
CA VAL A 55 13.58 6.28 -11.93
C VAL A 55 12.92 5.16 -11.15
N TYR A 56 12.03 4.38 -11.77
CA TYR A 56 11.20 3.41 -11.06
C TYR A 56 11.68 1.96 -11.19
N GLY A 57 12.57 1.64 -12.13
CA GLY A 57 13.19 0.32 -12.29
C GLY A 57 12.17 -0.82 -12.28
N MET A 58 12.26 -1.69 -11.27
CA MET A 58 11.35 -2.84 -11.08
C MET A 58 9.91 -2.46 -10.70
N ARG A 59 9.57 -1.18 -10.60
CA ARG A 59 8.19 -0.67 -10.47
C ARG A 59 7.70 0.05 -11.73
N PHE A 60 8.46 -0.01 -12.82
CA PHE A 60 8.17 0.69 -14.08
C PHE A 60 6.74 0.46 -14.58
N VAL A 61 6.26 -0.80 -14.67
CA VAL A 61 4.91 -1.10 -15.17
C VAL A 61 3.84 -0.49 -14.26
N GLY A 62 4.09 -0.52 -12.94
CA GLY A 62 3.23 0.12 -11.95
C GLY A 62 3.11 1.62 -12.16
N TYR A 63 4.23 2.33 -12.24
CA TYR A 63 4.25 3.77 -12.44
C TYR A 63 3.85 4.19 -13.86
N LEU A 64 4.09 3.35 -14.86
CA LEU A 64 3.59 3.56 -16.23
C LEU A 64 2.07 3.55 -16.24
N SER A 65 1.43 2.67 -15.45
CA SER A 65 -0.03 2.68 -15.32
C SER A 65 -0.56 4.00 -14.73
N PHE A 66 0.16 4.63 -13.79
CA PHE A 66 -0.20 5.94 -13.25
C PHE A 66 0.04 7.05 -14.26
N ALA A 67 1.18 7.02 -14.95
CA ALA A 67 1.54 8.00 -15.98
C ALA A 67 0.50 7.99 -17.12
N LEU A 68 0.17 6.82 -17.66
CA LEU A 68 -0.89 6.67 -18.68
C LEU A 68 -2.24 7.18 -18.16
N ASN A 69 -2.60 6.87 -16.92
CA ASN A 69 -3.84 7.34 -16.33
C ASN A 69 -3.88 8.87 -16.17
N GLY A 70 -2.80 9.49 -15.68
CA GLY A 70 -2.74 10.94 -15.50
C GLY A 70 -2.84 11.71 -16.82
N ASN A 71 -2.23 11.17 -17.88
CA ASN A 71 -2.26 11.78 -19.21
C ASN A 71 -3.58 11.60 -19.95
N LEU A 72 -4.36 10.56 -19.62
CA LEU A 72 -5.67 10.31 -20.25
C LEU A 72 -6.76 11.26 -19.78
N PHE A 73 -6.68 11.76 -18.54
CA PHE A 73 -7.76 12.55 -17.93
C PHE A 73 -7.42 14.02 -17.68
N GLU A 74 -6.19 14.45 -17.97
CA GLU A 74 -5.62 15.81 -17.83
C GLU A 74 -5.69 16.45 -16.42
N GLN A 75 -6.56 15.95 -15.53
CA GLN A 75 -6.78 16.42 -14.17
C GLN A 75 -6.44 15.34 -13.14
N LEU A 76 -5.81 15.76 -12.03
CA LEU A 76 -5.41 14.93 -10.89
C LEU A 76 -6.59 14.59 -9.97
N GLU A 77 -7.69 14.09 -10.53
CA GLU A 77 -8.87 13.68 -9.77
C GLU A 77 -8.72 12.24 -9.22
N PRO A 78 -8.84 12.00 -7.90
CA PRO A 78 -8.67 10.68 -7.30
C PRO A 78 -9.60 9.61 -7.90
N SER A 79 -10.81 10.02 -8.29
CA SER A 79 -11.85 9.13 -8.83
C SER A 79 -11.39 8.42 -10.12
N HIS A 80 -10.70 9.13 -11.02
CA HIS A 80 -10.19 8.58 -12.28
C HIS A 80 -9.20 7.44 -12.04
N PHE A 81 -8.33 7.59 -11.04
CA PHE A 81 -7.37 6.54 -10.69
C PHE A 81 -8.05 5.33 -10.05
N ARG A 82 -9.10 5.54 -9.25
CA ARG A 82 -9.82 4.45 -8.61
C ARG A 82 -10.71 3.65 -9.56
N VAL A 83 -11.27 4.28 -10.60
CA VAL A 83 -11.97 3.53 -11.65
C VAL A 83 -11.04 2.48 -12.27
N VAL A 84 -9.79 2.84 -12.56
CA VAL A 84 -8.79 1.89 -13.07
C VAL A 84 -8.46 0.82 -12.02
N ASN A 85 -8.33 1.17 -10.74
CA ASN A 85 -8.12 0.18 -9.66
C ASN A 85 -9.29 -0.81 -9.56
N LEU A 86 -10.53 -0.36 -9.74
CA LEU A 86 -11.71 -1.21 -9.72
C LEU A 86 -11.75 -2.18 -10.89
N ILE A 87 -11.36 -1.73 -12.09
CA ILE A 87 -11.21 -2.59 -13.25
C ILE A 87 -10.14 -3.66 -12.98
N ILE A 88 -8.98 -3.26 -12.44
CA ILE A 88 -7.92 -4.20 -12.06
C ILE A 88 -8.44 -5.21 -11.02
N HIS A 89 -9.13 -4.75 -9.98
CA HIS A 89 -9.67 -5.59 -8.92
C HIS A 89 -10.69 -6.62 -9.43
N PHE A 90 -11.58 -6.19 -10.32
CA PHE A 90 -12.53 -7.05 -11.00
C PHE A 90 -11.83 -8.11 -11.87
N LEU A 91 -10.80 -7.72 -12.61
CA LEU A 91 -10.00 -8.64 -13.42
C LEU A 91 -9.26 -9.65 -12.54
N VAL A 92 -8.67 -9.24 -11.40
CA VAL A 92 -8.03 -10.16 -10.44
C VAL A 92 -9.03 -11.21 -10.00
N SER A 93 -10.22 -10.79 -9.57
CA SER A 93 -11.28 -11.69 -9.10
C SER A 93 -11.75 -12.65 -10.21
N THR A 94 -11.80 -12.17 -11.46
CA THR A 94 -12.11 -13.00 -12.62
C THR A 94 -11.05 -14.08 -12.86
N PHE A 95 -9.76 -13.75 -12.70
CA PHE A 95 -8.70 -14.77 -12.79
C PHE A 95 -8.67 -15.70 -11.58
N VAL A 96 -9.06 -15.24 -10.38
CA VAL A 96 -9.27 -16.13 -9.21
C VAL A 96 -10.33 -17.18 -9.54
N PHE A 97 -11.46 -16.79 -10.15
CA PHE A 97 -12.47 -17.73 -10.65
C PHE A 97 -11.86 -18.75 -11.62
N PHE A 98 -11.09 -18.29 -12.61
CA PHE A 98 -10.46 -19.17 -13.60
C PHE A 98 -9.45 -20.13 -13.00
N VAL A 99 -8.62 -19.68 -12.07
CA VAL A 99 -7.62 -20.52 -11.37
C VAL A 99 -8.32 -21.57 -10.52
N ILE A 100 -9.28 -21.20 -9.66
CA ILE A 100 -9.99 -22.16 -8.82
C ILE A 100 -10.68 -23.20 -9.71
N ARG A 101 -11.42 -22.77 -10.73
CA ARG A 101 -12.08 -23.68 -11.69
C ARG A 101 -11.08 -24.63 -12.35
N LYS A 102 -9.90 -24.13 -12.74
CA LYS A 102 -8.87 -24.94 -13.39
C LYS A 102 -8.24 -25.95 -12.43
N LEU A 103 -7.93 -25.55 -11.20
CA LEU A 103 -7.39 -26.43 -10.16
C LEU A 103 -8.38 -27.54 -9.79
N ILE A 104 -9.67 -27.21 -9.67
CA ILE A 104 -10.73 -28.20 -9.44
C ILE A 104 -10.78 -29.22 -10.58
N ARG A 105 -10.69 -28.77 -11.85
CA ARG A 105 -10.65 -29.69 -13.01
C ARG A 105 -9.42 -30.59 -13.05
N ILE A 106 -8.28 -30.09 -12.59
CA ILE A 106 -7.03 -30.88 -12.51
C ILE A 106 -7.15 -31.94 -11.41
N ASN A 107 -7.85 -31.63 -10.32
CA ASN A 107 -8.10 -32.55 -9.22
C ASN A 107 -9.18 -33.60 -9.59
N LYS A 108 -8.77 -34.66 -10.29
CA LYS A 108 -9.63 -35.71 -10.89
C LYS A 108 -10.49 -36.50 -9.90
N HIS A 109 -10.22 -36.46 -8.59
CA HIS A 109 -10.93 -37.26 -7.59
C HIS A 109 -12.45 -36.98 -7.51
N LEU A 110 -12.92 -35.86 -8.06
CA LEU A 110 -14.31 -35.39 -7.90
C LEU A 110 -15.07 -35.09 -9.20
N SER A 111 -14.43 -35.19 -10.38
CA SER A 111 -15.09 -34.84 -11.65
C SER A 111 -16.20 -35.81 -12.09
N ASN A 112 -16.33 -36.96 -11.40
CA ASN A 112 -17.34 -37.99 -11.71
C ASN A 112 -18.60 -37.92 -10.83
N THR A 113 -18.75 -36.89 -9.98
CA THR A 113 -20.03 -36.67 -9.28
C THR A 113 -21.05 -36.05 -10.24
N GLY A 114 -22.32 -36.50 -10.22
CA GLY A 114 -23.40 -36.01 -11.09
C GLY A 114 -23.76 -34.51 -10.95
N ASN A 115 -23.00 -33.75 -10.17
CA ASN A 115 -23.23 -32.33 -9.85
C ASN A 115 -22.11 -31.41 -10.36
N GLN A 116 -21.60 -31.72 -11.55
CA GLN A 116 -20.49 -31.00 -12.19
C GLN A 116 -20.70 -29.49 -12.27
N GLN A 117 -21.94 -29.01 -12.51
CA GLN A 117 -22.20 -27.58 -12.64
C GLN A 117 -22.04 -26.82 -11.30
N LEU A 118 -22.51 -27.41 -10.19
CA LEU A 118 -22.37 -26.83 -8.84
C LEU A 118 -20.88 -26.63 -8.49
N ILE A 119 -20.07 -27.65 -8.76
CA ILE A 119 -18.66 -27.70 -8.36
C ILE A 119 -17.75 -26.93 -9.34
N LEU A 120 -18.01 -27.00 -10.64
CA LEU A 120 -17.14 -26.40 -11.68
C LEU A 120 -17.51 -24.97 -12.06
N PHE A 121 -18.63 -24.45 -11.60
CA PHE A 121 -19.06 -23.09 -11.88
C PHE A 121 -19.44 -22.32 -10.62
N TYR A 122 -20.47 -22.76 -9.89
CA TYR A 122 -21.01 -22.00 -8.77
C TYR A 122 -20.01 -21.85 -7.62
N LEU A 123 -19.30 -22.92 -7.23
CA LEU A 123 -18.29 -22.84 -6.17
C LEU A 123 -17.15 -21.86 -6.52
N PRO A 124 -16.44 -21.97 -7.66
CA PRO A 124 -15.47 -20.96 -8.08
C PRO A 124 -16.04 -19.55 -8.18
N PHE A 125 -17.28 -19.41 -8.64
CA PHE A 125 -17.93 -18.11 -8.81
C PHE A 125 -18.20 -17.44 -7.46
N VAL A 126 -18.85 -18.13 -6.53
CA VAL A 126 -19.12 -17.63 -5.16
C VAL A 126 -17.81 -17.26 -4.46
N LEU A 127 -16.76 -18.09 -4.59
CA LEU A 127 -15.46 -17.81 -4.00
C LEU A 127 -14.75 -16.60 -4.64
N SER A 128 -14.90 -16.40 -5.96
CA SER A 128 -14.38 -15.20 -6.61
C SER A 128 -15.13 -13.93 -6.20
N ILE A 129 -16.45 -14.02 -5.97
CA ILE A 129 -17.23 -12.92 -5.40
C ILE A 129 -16.77 -12.64 -3.97
N LEU A 130 -16.57 -13.68 -3.14
CA LEU A 130 -16.06 -13.50 -1.78
C LEU A 130 -14.72 -12.74 -1.77
N TYR A 131 -13.80 -13.02 -2.70
CA TYR A 131 -12.56 -12.26 -2.85
C TYR A 131 -12.81 -10.82 -3.32
N LEU A 132 -13.68 -10.64 -4.32
CA LEU A 132 -14.04 -9.34 -4.91
C LEU A 132 -14.64 -8.36 -3.89
N ILE A 133 -15.41 -8.85 -2.94
CA ILE A 133 -16.11 -8.00 -1.97
C ILE A 133 -15.48 -8.05 -0.58
N HIS A 134 -14.31 -8.68 -0.43
CA HIS A 134 -13.67 -8.88 0.86
C HIS A 134 -13.21 -7.53 1.48
N PRO A 135 -13.61 -7.17 2.73
CA PRO A 135 -13.28 -5.86 3.30
C PRO A 135 -11.78 -5.59 3.45
N LEU A 136 -11.00 -6.64 3.78
CA LEU A 136 -9.54 -6.56 3.86
C LEU A 136 -8.86 -6.16 2.53
N ASN A 137 -9.53 -6.37 1.39
CA ASN A 137 -8.99 -5.99 0.08
C ASN A 137 -9.19 -4.50 -0.23
N THR A 138 -9.99 -3.76 0.55
CA THR A 138 -10.28 -2.33 0.31
C THR A 138 -9.04 -1.48 0.24
N GLN A 139 -8.03 -1.72 1.08
CA GLN A 139 -6.80 -0.95 1.05
C GLN A 139 -6.04 -1.09 -0.29
N ALA A 140 -6.06 -2.26 -0.95
CA ALA A 140 -5.39 -2.44 -2.24
C ALA A 140 -6.13 -1.80 -3.44
N VAL A 141 -7.38 -1.39 -3.24
CA VAL A 141 -8.28 -0.86 -4.28
C VAL A 141 -8.50 0.64 -4.09
N THR A 142 -8.82 1.06 -2.87
CA THR A 142 -9.21 2.43 -2.51
C THR A 142 -8.00 3.33 -2.24
N TYR A 143 -6.92 2.81 -1.66
CA TYR A 143 -5.67 3.56 -1.52
C TYR A 143 -4.93 3.55 -2.87
N VAL A 144 -4.87 4.70 -3.54
CA VAL A 144 -4.64 4.76 -5.00
C VAL A 144 -3.29 4.17 -5.39
N VAL A 145 -2.22 4.54 -4.69
CA VAL A 145 -0.86 4.04 -4.89
C VAL A 145 -0.76 2.52 -4.76
N GLN A 146 -1.65 1.89 -3.97
CA GLN A 146 -1.72 0.44 -3.82
C GLN A 146 -2.38 -0.27 -5.00
N ARG A 147 -2.63 0.45 -6.10
CA ARG A 147 -2.67 -0.14 -7.45
C ARG A 147 -1.48 -1.08 -7.68
N LEU A 148 -0.31 -0.77 -7.13
CA LEU A 148 0.85 -1.66 -7.22
C LEU A 148 0.57 -3.07 -6.66
N ALA A 149 -0.18 -3.16 -5.55
CA ALA A 149 -0.56 -4.43 -4.93
C ALA A 149 -1.64 -5.18 -5.74
N SER A 150 -2.64 -4.47 -6.27
CA SER A 150 -3.69 -5.09 -7.06
C SER A 150 -3.24 -5.48 -8.48
N LEU A 151 -2.38 -4.66 -9.10
CA LEU A 151 -1.83 -4.89 -10.43
C LEU A 151 -0.80 -6.03 -10.44
N VAL A 152 0.09 -6.12 -9.43
CA VAL A 152 1.00 -7.27 -9.34
C VAL A 152 0.20 -8.56 -9.16
N ALA A 153 -0.84 -8.56 -8.33
CA ALA A 153 -1.69 -9.72 -8.15
C ALA A 153 -2.40 -10.13 -9.44
N LEU A 154 -2.88 -9.18 -10.25
CA LEU A 154 -3.49 -9.45 -11.56
C LEU A 154 -2.52 -10.22 -12.46
N PHE A 155 -1.31 -9.67 -12.66
CA PHE A 155 -0.31 -10.29 -13.51
C PHE A 155 0.19 -11.63 -12.95
N TYR A 156 0.35 -11.73 -11.64
CA TYR A 156 0.75 -12.95 -10.93
C TYR A 156 -0.26 -14.09 -11.15
N ILE A 157 -1.53 -13.85 -10.84
CA ILE A 157 -2.56 -14.88 -10.91
C ILE A 157 -2.89 -15.24 -12.37
N SER A 158 -2.82 -14.27 -13.29
CA SER A 158 -2.97 -14.51 -14.73
C SER A 158 -1.83 -15.37 -15.27
N SER A 159 -0.59 -15.08 -14.86
CA SER A 159 0.58 -15.88 -15.24
C SER A 159 0.43 -17.32 -14.74
N PHE A 160 0.00 -17.51 -13.49
CA PHE A 160 -0.25 -18.83 -12.93
C PHE A 160 -1.39 -19.56 -13.67
N TYR A 161 -2.46 -18.87 -14.04
CA TYR A 161 -3.55 -19.45 -14.82
C TYR A 161 -3.07 -19.94 -16.21
N PHE A 162 -2.32 -19.11 -16.94
CA PHE A 162 -1.78 -19.49 -18.24
C PHE A 162 -0.78 -20.63 -18.13
N TYR A 163 0.01 -20.69 -17.05
CA TYR A 163 0.83 -21.84 -16.73
C TYR A 163 -0.02 -23.13 -16.63
N LEU A 164 -1.11 -23.11 -15.86
CA LEU A 164 -2.00 -24.27 -15.71
C LEU A 164 -2.65 -24.67 -17.05
N LEU A 165 -2.97 -23.71 -17.91
CA LEU A 165 -3.44 -23.99 -19.27
C LEU A 165 -2.37 -24.65 -20.13
N ALA A 166 -1.14 -24.13 -20.15
CA ALA A 166 -0.01 -24.72 -20.87
C ALA A 166 0.25 -26.15 -20.37
N ARG A 167 0.25 -26.36 -19.05
CA ARG A 167 0.55 -27.64 -18.41
C ARG A 167 -0.44 -28.76 -18.74
N THR A 168 -1.67 -28.40 -19.07
CA THR A 168 -2.77 -29.32 -19.38
C THR A 168 -3.19 -29.31 -20.85
N ALA A 169 -2.51 -28.52 -21.69
CA ALA A 169 -2.77 -28.47 -23.11
C ALA A 169 -2.25 -29.73 -23.81
N ILE A 170 -2.99 -30.17 -24.83
CA ILE A 170 -2.64 -31.37 -25.63
C ILE A 170 -1.78 -30.97 -26.83
N SER A 171 -2.11 -29.84 -27.48
CA SER A 171 -1.40 -29.40 -28.69
C SER A 171 -0.11 -28.63 -28.35
N LYS A 172 0.97 -28.88 -29.11
CA LYS A 172 2.24 -28.13 -28.96
C LYS A 172 2.04 -26.61 -29.15
N LYS A 173 1.20 -26.21 -30.10
CA LYS A 173 0.89 -24.79 -30.36
C LYS A 173 0.27 -24.12 -29.14
N SER A 174 -0.72 -24.76 -28.51
CA SER A 174 -1.36 -24.25 -27.29
C SER A 174 -0.39 -24.20 -26.11
N ILE A 175 0.48 -25.21 -25.96
CA ILE A 175 1.52 -25.21 -24.90
C ILE A 175 2.42 -23.98 -25.06
N VAL A 176 2.96 -23.73 -26.27
CA VAL A 176 3.85 -22.60 -26.54
C VAL A 176 3.11 -21.27 -26.31
N PHE A 177 1.90 -21.13 -26.84
CA PHE A 177 1.11 -19.91 -26.70
C PHE A 177 0.83 -19.55 -25.23
N TYR A 178 0.30 -20.50 -24.45
CA TYR A 178 0.02 -20.25 -23.03
C TYR A 178 1.28 -20.08 -22.19
N THR A 179 2.37 -20.75 -22.54
CA THR A 179 3.67 -20.50 -21.91
C THR A 179 4.12 -19.06 -22.15
N LEU A 180 4.05 -18.57 -23.39
CA LEU A 180 4.44 -17.20 -23.73
C LEU A 180 3.59 -16.18 -22.95
N LEU A 181 2.27 -16.38 -22.90
CA LEU A 181 1.40 -15.53 -22.08
C LEU A 181 1.75 -15.57 -20.59
N SER A 182 2.05 -16.76 -20.04
CA SER A 182 2.49 -16.91 -18.66
C SER A 182 3.77 -16.10 -18.39
N VAL A 183 4.77 -16.19 -19.28
CA VAL A 183 6.03 -15.44 -19.16
C VAL A 183 5.81 -13.94 -19.29
N ILE A 184 5.03 -13.47 -20.26
CA ILE A 184 4.74 -12.04 -20.44
C ILE A 184 4.07 -11.47 -19.19
N MET A 185 3.05 -12.15 -18.67
CA MET A 185 2.38 -11.73 -17.44
C MET A 185 3.33 -11.73 -16.25
N PHE A 186 4.23 -12.71 -16.14
CA PHE A 186 5.21 -12.74 -15.06
C PHE A 186 6.21 -11.57 -15.14
N VAL A 187 6.68 -11.23 -16.36
CA VAL A 187 7.54 -10.06 -16.56
C VAL A 187 6.83 -8.78 -16.11
N PHE A 188 5.56 -8.59 -16.49
CA PHE A 188 4.78 -7.44 -16.00
C PHE A 188 4.59 -7.44 -14.48
N ALA A 189 4.39 -8.60 -13.85
CA ALA A 189 4.34 -8.70 -12.39
C ALA A 189 5.68 -8.24 -11.76
N MET A 190 6.82 -8.73 -12.28
CA MET A 190 8.16 -8.38 -11.81
C MET A 190 8.46 -6.89 -11.91
N PHE A 191 8.02 -6.23 -13.00
CA PHE A 191 8.16 -4.78 -13.18
C PHE A 191 7.04 -3.96 -12.51
N THR A 192 6.18 -4.58 -11.70
CA THR A 192 5.16 -3.89 -10.91
C THR A 192 5.54 -3.83 -9.43
N LYS A 193 5.86 -4.97 -8.81
CA LYS A 193 6.18 -5.05 -7.38
C LYS A 193 7.09 -6.25 -7.08
N GLN A 194 8.00 -6.08 -6.13
CA GLN A 194 9.03 -7.09 -5.82
C GLN A 194 8.49 -8.45 -5.32
N ASN A 195 7.27 -8.50 -4.77
CA ASN A 195 6.67 -9.74 -4.28
C ASN A 195 6.32 -10.74 -5.41
N ALA A 196 6.35 -10.30 -6.67
CA ALA A 196 6.20 -11.16 -7.84
C ALA A 196 7.23 -12.30 -7.91
N VAL A 197 8.42 -12.12 -7.33
CA VAL A 197 9.51 -13.12 -7.32
C VAL A 197 9.11 -14.47 -6.69
N THR A 198 8.00 -14.51 -5.96
CA THR A 198 7.45 -15.73 -5.36
C THR A 198 6.70 -16.63 -6.36
N LEU A 199 6.35 -16.15 -7.55
CA LEU A 199 5.55 -16.92 -8.54
C LEU A 199 6.20 -18.25 -8.96
N PRO A 200 7.52 -18.33 -9.24
CA PRO A 200 8.15 -19.61 -9.54
C PRO A 200 7.97 -20.64 -8.42
N LEU A 201 7.97 -20.21 -7.16
CA LEU A 201 7.73 -21.09 -6.01
C LEU A 201 6.29 -21.61 -5.99
N ILE A 202 5.29 -20.76 -6.31
CA ILE A 202 3.90 -21.19 -6.47
C ILE A 202 3.73 -22.21 -7.58
N ILE A 203 4.45 -22.04 -8.69
CA ILE A 203 4.39 -22.99 -9.80
C ILE A 203 5.03 -24.33 -9.40
N ILE A 204 6.21 -24.32 -8.78
CA ILE A 204 6.86 -25.53 -8.25
C ILE A 204 5.93 -26.24 -7.25
N LEU A 205 5.31 -25.48 -6.35
CA LEU A 205 4.35 -25.98 -5.39
C LEU A 205 3.14 -26.65 -6.09
N SER A 206 2.64 -26.06 -7.18
CA SER A 206 1.54 -26.63 -7.95
C SER A 206 1.92 -27.94 -8.65
N GLU A 207 3.15 -28.07 -9.17
CA GLU A 207 3.67 -29.33 -9.74
C GLU A 207 3.76 -30.42 -8.68
N PHE A 208 4.31 -30.07 -7.51
CA PHE A 208 4.48 -31.00 -6.38
C PHE A 208 3.15 -31.51 -5.83
N ILE A 209 2.10 -30.69 -5.85
CA ILE A 209 0.79 -31.04 -5.30
C ILE A 209 -0.08 -31.75 -6.33
N PHE A 210 -0.24 -31.20 -7.54
CA PHE A 210 -1.25 -31.66 -8.50
C PHE A 210 -0.73 -32.60 -9.59
N PHE A 211 0.58 -32.64 -9.86
CA PHE A 211 1.12 -33.32 -11.05
C PHE A 211 2.10 -34.47 -10.73
N ARG A 212 2.00 -35.07 -9.54
CA ARG A 212 2.92 -36.11 -9.00
C ARG A 212 3.21 -37.31 -9.90
N GLN A 213 2.22 -37.77 -10.67
CA GLN A 213 2.31 -38.99 -11.48
C GLN A 213 2.60 -38.70 -12.98
N GLY A 214 2.78 -37.43 -13.34
CA GLY A 214 3.18 -37.05 -14.69
C GLY A 214 4.68 -37.09 -14.87
N ASN A 215 5.14 -37.29 -16.11
CA ASN A 215 6.54 -37.15 -16.49
C ASN A 215 6.99 -35.71 -16.17
N VAL A 216 7.58 -35.49 -14.99
CA VAL A 216 8.04 -34.20 -14.41
C VAL A 216 8.96 -33.45 -15.39
N LEU A 217 9.46 -34.16 -16.39
CA LEU A 217 10.49 -33.74 -17.33
C LEU A 217 9.99 -33.06 -18.61
N LYS A 218 8.70 -33.07 -18.98
CA LYS A 218 8.24 -32.42 -20.23
C LYS A 218 8.20 -30.88 -20.17
N LEU A 219 7.98 -30.27 -19.00
CA LEU A 219 8.03 -28.81 -18.81
C LEU A 219 9.36 -28.30 -18.22
N SER A 220 10.26 -29.22 -17.85
CA SER A 220 11.48 -28.90 -17.11
C SER A 220 12.41 -27.93 -17.85
N LYS A 221 12.50 -27.97 -19.19
CA LYS A 221 13.40 -27.07 -19.93
C LYS A 221 12.92 -25.62 -19.92
N ILE A 222 11.65 -25.37 -20.22
CA ILE A 222 11.10 -24.02 -20.29
C ILE A 222 11.01 -23.40 -18.90
N PHE A 223 10.60 -24.17 -17.89
CA PHE A 223 10.50 -23.66 -16.53
C PHE A 223 11.89 -23.44 -15.90
N LYS A 224 12.89 -24.30 -16.21
CA LYS A 224 14.30 -24.02 -15.90
C LYS A 224 14.79 -22.77 -16.62
N ILE A 225 14.39 -22.54 -17.88
CA ILE A 225 14.73 -21.32 -18.62
C ILE A 225 14.10 -20.09 -17.98
N VAL A 226 12.84 -20.15 -17.52
CA VAL A 226 12.20 -19.03 -16.81
C VAL A 226 12.90 -18.77 -15.48
N ILE A 227 13.19 -19.82 -14.69
CA ILE A 227 13.97 -19.70 -13.45
C ILE A 227 15.34 -19.10 -13.75
N VAL A 228 16.07 -19.62 -14.74
CA VAL A 228 17.39 -19.13 -15.17
C VAL A 228 17.29 -17.69 -15.66
N ILE A 229 16.29 -17.32 -16.46
CA ILE A 229 16.09 -15.94 -16.93
C ILE A 229 15.77 -15.04 -15.75
N THR A 230 14.93 -15.44 -14.79
CA THR A 230 14.70 -14.63 -13.59
C THR A 230 15.91 -14.56 -12.68
N SER A 231 16.66 -15.65 -12.51
CA SER A 231 17.90 -15.68 -11.76
C SER A 231 18.96 -14.83 -12.43
N VAL A 232 19.01 -14.80 -13.76
CA VAL A 232 19.94 -14.01 -14.58
C VAL A 232 19.50 -12.55 -14.65
N LEU A 233 18.22 -12.21 -14.76
CA LEU A 233 17.72 -10.83 -14.68
C LEU A 233 17.89 -10.27 -13.27
N PHE A 234 17.69 -11.10 -12.24
CA PHE A 234 18.04 -10.77 -10.85
C PHE A 234 19.56 -10.65 -10.70
N LEU A 235 20.38 -11.50 -11.32
CA LEU A 235 21.84 -11.34 -11.27
C LEU A 235 22.30 -10.07 -12.00
N LEU A 236 21.79 -9.82 -13.22
CA LEU A 236 22.20 -8.71 -14.10
C LEU A 236 21.72 -7.35 -13.61
N PHE A 237 20.57 -7.27 -12.94
CA PHE A 237 20.12 -6.04 -12.28
C PHE A 237 21.02 -5.66 -11.11
N PHE A 238 21.66 -6.64 -10.47
CA PHE A 238 22.48 -6.46 -9.27
C PHE A 238 24.01 -6.49 -9.52
N LEU A 239 24.49 -7.11 -10.61
CA LEU A 239 25.91 -7.22 -10.98
C LEU A 239 26.47 -5.97 -11.67
N LYS A 240 25.79 -4.83 -11.58
CA LYS A 240 26.35 -3.56 -12.08
C LYS A 240 27.58 -3.11 -11.27
N ASP A 241 27.73 -3.62 -10.03
CA ASP A 241 28.86 -3.39 -9.14
C ASP A 241 29.41 -4.69 -8.52
N GLN A 242 30.72 -4.72 -8.22
CA GLN A 242 31.51 -5.90 -7.79
C GLN A 242 30.88 -6.71 -6.63
N ILE A 243 31.20 -8.01 -6.53
CA ILE A 243 30.57 -9.01 -5.61
C ILE A 243 30.55 -8.60 -4.11
N ILE A 244 31.49 -7.78 -3.62
CA ILE A 244 31.48 -7.27 -2.24
C ILE A 244 30.51 -6.07 -2.10
N GLN A 245 30.48 -5.19 -3.10
CA GLN A 245 29.43 -4.17 -3.24
C GLN A 245 28.06 -4.82 -3.42
N LEU A 246 27.97 -5.98 -4.08
CA LEU A 246 26.73 -6.75 -4.23
C LEU A 246 26.20 -7.25 -2.88
N LEU A 247 27.04 -7.77 -1.98
CA LEU A 247 26.59 -8.23 -0.65
C LEU A 247 26.16 -7.06 0.24
N ILE A 248 26.90 -5.95 0.21
CA ILE A 248 26.56 -4.70 0.93
C ILE A 248 25.31 -4.04 0.32
N SER A 249 25.18 -4.08 -1.01
CA SER A 249 24.01 -3.58 -1.74
C SER A 249 22.80 -4.48 -1.52
N ILE A 250 22.94 -5.80 -1.46
CA ILE A 250 21.84 -6.71 -1.09
C ILE A 250 21.40 -6.42 0.34
N ASP A 251 22.30 -6.22 1.31
CA ASP A 251 21.89 -5.87 2.68
C ASP A 251 21.22 -4.50 2.76
N ASN A 252 21.77 -3.48 2.08
CA ASN A 252 21.18 -2.13 2.04
C ASN A 252 19.92 -2.02 1.18
N PHE A 253 19.72 -2.90 0.20
CA PHE A 253 18.56 -2.88 -0.72
C PHE A 253 17.44 -3.83 -0.27
N THR A 254 17.77 -4.85 0.53
CA THR A 254 16.77 -5.70 1.21
C THR A 254 16.35 -5.13 2.56
N ARG A 255 16.77 -3.91 2.92
CA ARG A 255 16.33 -3.22 4.12
C ARG A 255 15.89 -1.82 3.74
N GLU A 256 14.64 -1.49 4.04
CA GLU A 256 14.19 -0.09 3.95
C GLU A 256 14.79 0.74 5.10
N THR A 257 15.10 0.08 6.22
CA THR A 257 15.65 0.71 7.41
C THR A 257 16.68 -0.16 8.11
N GLN A 258 17.76 0.48 8.59
CA GLN A 258 18.76 -0.13 9.47
C GLN A 258 18.36 -0.04 10.95
N LEU A 259 17.33 0.74 11.29
CA LEU A 259 16.88 0.99 12.67
C LEU A 259 16.27 -0.26 13.32
N ILE A 260 15.76 -1.19 12.50
CA ILE A 260 15.09 -2.41 12.97
C ILE A 260 15.95 -3.62 12.59
N SER A 261 16.31 -4.45 13.56
CA SER A 261 17.06 -5.68 13.31
C SER A 261 16.22 -6.69 12.52
N ARG A 262 16.87 -7.56 11.73
CA ARG A 262 16.18 -8.62 10.97
C ARG A 262 15.42 -9.59 11.88
N SER A 263 15.98 -9.89 13.05
CA SER A 263 15.36 -10.78 14.05
C SER A 263 14.11 -10.16 14.66
N ASP A 264 14.15 -8.89 15.05
CA ASP A 264 13.01 -8.24 15.71
C ASP A 264 11.89 -7.96 14.71
N TYR A 265 12.26 -7.62 13.47
CA TYR A 265 11.30 -7.54 12.38
C TYR A 265 10.64 -8.89 12.14
N ALA A 266 11.40 -9.98 12.02
CA ALA A 266 10.86 -11.33 11.79
C ALA A 266 9.98 -11.83 12.95
N ALA A 267 10.37 -11.53 14.19
CA ALA A 267 9.55 -11.81 15.37
C ALA A 267 8.21 -11.07 15.28
N THR A 268 8.23 -9.78 14.96
CA THR A 268 7.02 -8.98 14.73
C THR A 268 6.17 -9.54 13.58
N GLN A 269 6.78 -9.91 12.46
CA GLN A 269 6.06 -10.46 11.30
C GLN A 269 5.37 -11.79 11.62
N THR A 270 5.90 -12.58 12.57
CA THR A 270 5.24 -13.80 13.06
C THR A 270 3.86 -13.49 13.66
N LEU A 271 3.71 -12.37 14.38
CA LEU A 271 2.40 -11.94 14.88
C LEU A 271 1.55 -11.30 13.77
N MET A 272 2.16 -10.54 12.87
CA MET A 272 1.44 -9.89 11.76
C MET A 272 0.78 -10.89 10.81
N LEU A 273 1.41 -12.04 10.55
CA LEU A 273 0.78 -13.09 9.74
C LEU A 273 -0.50 -13.63 10.41
N TRP A 274 -0.50 -13.80 11.73
CA TRP A 274 -1.72 -14.13 12.47
C TRP A 274 -2.76 -13.01 12.42
N ASP A 275 -2.35 -11.75 12.53
CA ASP A 275 -3.25 -10.60 12.38
C ASP A 275 -3.93 -10.61 11.00
N TYR A 276 -3.19 -10.87 9.91
CA TYR A 276 -3.78 -11.01 8.57
C TYR A 276 -4.70 -12.23 8.45
N ILE A 277 -4.34 -13.38 9.04
CA ILE A 277 -5.22 -14.56 9.11
C ILE A 277 -6.53 -14.19 9.82
N CYS A 278 -6.45 -13.56 10.99
CA CYS A 278 -7.61 -13.14 11.77
C CYS A 278 -8.48 -12.15 10.99
N LYS A 279 -7.89 -11.12 10.38
CA LYS A 279 -8.59 -10.11 9.58
C LYS A 279 -9.22 -10.66 8.30
N PHE A 280 -8.70 -11.77 7.77
CA PHE A 280 -9.35 -12.46 6.65
C PHE A 280 -10.67 -13.09 7.10
N PHE A 281 -10.68 -13.83 8.22
CA PHE A 281 -11.91 -14.49 8.68
C PHE A 281 -12.87 -13.55 9.43
N ILE A 282 -12.33 -12.56 10.13
CA ILE A 282 -13.06 -11.59 10.96
C ILE A 282 -12.50 -10.20 10.63
N PRO A 283 -13.01 -9.52 9.57
CA PRO A 283 -12.48 -8.25 9.08
C PRO A 283 -12.89 -7.06 9.97
N VAL A 284 -12.45 -7.09 11.23
CA VAL A 284 -12.68 -6.05 12.24
C VAL A 284 -11.35 -5.36 12.56
N GLY A 285 -11.40 -4.09 12.95
CA GLY A 285 -10.19 -3.32 13.26
C GLY A 285 -9.32 -3.09 12.02
N LEU A 286 -9.95 -2.83 10.87
CA LEU A 286 -9.23 -2.50 9.66
C LEU A 286 -8.60 -1.11 9.78
N GLN A 287 -7.33 -0.99 9.42
CA GLN A 287 -6.54 0.22 9.60
C GLN A 287 -5.48 0.44 8.50
N LEU A 288 -5.13 1.70 8.29
CA LEU A 288 -4.02 2.11 7.44
C LEU A 288 -2.71 2.23 8.23
N ASN A 289 -2.77 2.74 9.45
CA ASN A 289 -1.64 3.16 10.24
C ASN A 289 -1.32 2.17 11.35
N TYR A 290 -0.56 1.14 11.01
CA TYR A 290 0.06 0.29 12.02
C TYR A 290 1.13 1.08 12.77
N SER A 291 1.27 0.83 14.08
CA SER A 291 2.36 1.39 14.88
C SER A 291 3.69 0.81 14.43
N ASN A 292 4.73 1.63 14.39
CA ASN A 292 6.10 1.17 14.10
C ASN A 292 6.81 0.59 15.34
N GLN A 293 6.06 0.34 16.43
CA GLN A 293 6.57 -0.32 17.62
C GLN A 293 6.73 -1.82 17.35
N LEU A 294 7.94 -2.34 17.62
CA LEU A 294 8.21 -3.77 17.53
C LEU A 294 7.35 -4.51 18.54
N LEU A 295 6.72 -5.59 18.08
CA LEU A 295 5.75 -6.33 18.90
C LEU A 295 6.40 -7.35 19.82
N GLY A 296 7.70 -7.63 19.65
CA GLY A 296 8.48 -8.45 20.56
C GLY A 296 9.69 -9.10 19.89
N THR A 297 10.36 -9.97 20.64
CA THR A 297 11.51 -10.75 20.16
C THR A 297 11.28 -12.26 20.30
N PHE A 298 12.12 -13.09 19.67
CA PHE A 298 12.00 -14.55 19.74
C PHE A 298 12.21 -15.17 21.12
N THR A 299 12.57 -14.38 22.14
CA THR A 299 12.63 -14.84 23.54
C THR A 299 11.27 -14.80 24.22
N GLU A 300 10.30 -14.07 23.66
CA GLU A 300 8.98 -13.92 24.26
C GLU A 300 8.07 -15.13 23.93
N PRO A 301 7.37 -15.70 24.93
CA PRO A 301 6.51 -16.85 24.73
C PRO A 301 5.46 -16.66 23.63
N LYS A 302 4.88 -15.46 23.51
CA LYS A 302 3.85 -15.15 22.51
C LYS A 302 4.36 -15.32 21.06
N ILE A 303 5.63 -14.96 20.80
CA ILE A 303 6.25 -15.10 19.47
C ILE A 303 6.53 -16.58 19.18
N ILE A 304 7.01 -17.32 20.18
CA ILE A 304 7.26 -18.76 20.04
C ILE A 304 5.95 -19.52 19.77
N ILE A 305 4.87 -19.22 20.51
CA ILE A 305 3.55 -19.82 20.29
C ILE A 305 3.04 -19.51 18.88
N ALA A 306 3.15 -18.26 18.44
CA ALA A 306 2.78 -17.85 17.09
C ALA A 306 3.57 -18.60 16.01
N LEU A 307 4.88 -18.77 16.20
CA LEU A 307 5.76 -19.51 15.29
C LEU A 307 5.38 -20.99 15.24
N VAL A 308 5.16 -21.63 16.38
CA VAL A 308 4.70 -23.03 16.47
C VAL A 308 3.37 -23.20 15.75
N GLY A 309 2.46 -22.24 15.86
CA GLY A 309 1.22 -22.23 15.10
C GLY A 309 1.45 -22.23 13.58
N HIS A 310 2.36 -21.40 13.07
CA HIS A 310 2.66 -21.36 11.64
C HIS A 310 3.28 -22.66 11.14
N VAL A 311 4.25 -23.19 11.89
CA VAL A 311 4.86 -24.50 11.60
C VAL A 311 3.78 -25.58 11.57
N THR A 312 2.87 -25.58 12.54
CA THR A 312 1.75 -26.52 12.60
C THR A 312 0.85 -26.41 11.38
N MET A 313 0.48 -25.20 10.95
CA MET A 313 -0.32 -24.97 9.73
C MET A 313 0.37 -25.50 8.47
N ILE A 314 1.69 -25.29 8.35
CA ILE A 314 2.48 -25.80 7.23
C ILE A 314 2.51 -27.34 7.24
N LEU A 315 2.75 -27.96 8.40
CA LEU A 315 2.72 -29.42 8.55
C LEU A 315 1.34 -30.01 8.25
N ILE A 316 0.26 -29.36 8.69
CA ILE A 316 -1.11 -29.73 8.35
C ILE A 316 -1.32 -29.67 6.83
N ALA A 317 -0.86 -28.62 6.15
CA ALA A 317 -0.95 -28.53 4.70
C ALA A 317 -0.19 -29.67 4.00
N PHE A 318 1.02 -30.00 4.45
CA PHE A 318 1.77 -31.16 3.92
C PHE A 318 1.08 -32.50 4.19
N LYS A 319 0.32 -32.64 5.28
CA LYS A 319 -0.49 -33.85 5.55
C LYS A 319 -1.76 -33.88 4.69
N LEU A 320 -2.39 -32.73 4.46
CA LEU A 320 -3.57 -32.58 3.62
C LEU A 320 -3.26 -32.77 2.12
N ARG A 321 -2.01 -32.66 1.68
CA ARG A 321 -1.63 -32.72 0.26
C ARG A 321 -2.08 -33.97 -0.50
N SER A 322 -2.37 -35.07 0.19
CA SER A 322 -2.91 -36.30 -0.41
C SER A 322 -4.43 -36.41 -0.29
N LYS A 323 -5.02 -35.86 0.79
CA LYS A 323 -6.47 -35.92 1.06
C LYS A 323 -7.25 -34.77 0.41
N SER A 324 -6.77 -33.54 0.58
CA SER A 324 -7.30 -32.34 -0.06
C SER A 324 -6.14 -31.50 -0.64
N PRO A 325 -5.67 -31.85 -1.86
CA PRO A 325 -4.59 -31.12 -2.53
C PRO A 325 -4.86 -29.62 -2.67
N LEU A 326 -6.13 -29.25 -2.88
CA LEU A 326 -6.54 -27.85 -3.03
C LEU A 326 -6.42 -27.09 -1.70
N ALA A 327 -6.83 -27.70 -0.57
CA ALA A 327 -6.66 -27.09 0.75
C ALA A 327 -5.18 -26.89 1.10
N ALA A 328 -4.37 -27.92 0.86
CA ALA A 328 -2.92 -27.86 1.06
C ALA A 328 -2.26 -26.77 0.20
N PHE A 329 -2.62 -26.68 -1.08
CA PHE A 329 -2.09 -25.67 -1.99
C PHE A 329 -2.48 -24.26 -1.53
N GLY A 330 -3.73 -24.03 -1.12
CA GLY A 330 -4.18 -22.72 -0.64
C GLY A 330 -3.44 -22.23 0.61
N ILE A 331 -3.25 -23.12 1.60
CA ILE A 331 -2.49 -22.79 2.82
C ILE A 331 -1.04 -22.46 2.48
N LEU A 332 -0.38 -23.27 1.66
CA LEU A 332 1.03 -23.05 1.29
C LEU A 332 1.18 -21.83 0.36
N PHE A 333 0.19 -21.53 -0.48
CA PHE A 333 0.16 -20.32 -1.31
C PHE A 333 0.21 -19.07 -0.43
N TYR A 334 -0.58 -19.02 0.65
CA TYR A 334 -0.59 -17.88 1.58
C TYR A 334 0.81 -17.58 2.15
N TYR A 335 1.54 -18.61 2.59
CA TYR A 335 2.90 -18.44 3.14
C TYR A 335 3.92 -18.07 2.06
N VAL A 336 3.86 -18.70 0.88
CA VAL A 336 4.78 -18.39 -0.22
C VAL A 336 4.58 -16.95 -0.71
N ALA A 337 3.33 -16.48 -0.82
CA ALA A 337 3.03 -15.13 -1.27
C ALA A 337 3.46 -14.05 -0.25
N HIS A 338 3.47 -14.35 1.05
CA HIS A 338 3.98 -13.45 2.11
C HIS A 338 5.51 -13.45 2.26
N LEU A 339 6.24 -14.37 1.59
CA LEU A 339 7.67 -14.57 1.81
C LEU A 339 8.53 -13.32 1.61
N VAL A 340 8.08 -12.35 0.82
CA VAL A 340 8.81 -11.09 0.58
C VAL A 340 8.39 -9.99 1.55
N GLU A 341 7.08 -9.80 1.77
CA GLU A 341 6.56 -8.64 2.50
C GLU A 341 6.44 -8.85 4.02
N SER A 342 6.44 -10.11 4.48
CA SER A 342 6.31 -10.49 5.89
C SER A 342 7.26 -11.63 6.27
N SER A 343 8.56 -11.39 6.07
CA SER A 343 9.63 -12.33 6.44
C SER A 343 10.75 -11.67 7.25
N ILE A 344 12.00 -11.74 6.79
CA ILE A 344 13.22 -11.33 7.49
C ILE A 344 13.84 -10.06 6.87
N ILE A 345 13.09 -9.37 6.01
CA ILE A 345 13.50 -8.18 5.24
C ILE A 345 12.87 -6.95 5.94
N PRO A 346 13.60 -6.24 6.83
CA PRO A 346 13.11 -5.07 7.53
C PRO A 346 12.58 -3.98 6.60
N ILE A 347 11.34 -3.61 6.86
CA ILE A 347 10.63 -2.48 6.24
C ILE A 347 10.21 -1.55 7.38
N THR A 348 10.22 -0.23 7.15
CA THR A 348 9.90 0.77 8.18
C THR A 348 8.48 0.56 8.72
N ASP A 349 7.53 0.30 7.81
CA ASP A 349 6.19 -0.08 8.16
C ASP A 349 6.12 -1.58 8.51
N LEU A 350 5.74 -1.86 9.76
CA LEU A 350 5.61 -3.22 10.28
C LEU A 350 4.40 -3.96 9.73
N GLY A 351 3.38 -3.25 9.25
CA GLY A 351 2.14 -3.85 8.76
C GLY A 351 1.36 -2.96 7.81
N PHE A 352 0.73 -3.59 6.82
CA PHE A 352 -0.28 -2.97 5.96
C PHE A 352 -1.21 -4.05 5.39
N GLU A 353 -2.50 -3.74 5.30
CA GLU A 353 -3.54 -4.67 4.83
C GLU A 353 -3.40 -5.04 3.36
N HIS A 354 -2.91 -4.13 2.51
CA HIS A 354 -2.70 -4.41 1.10
C HIS A 354 -1.63 -5.49 0.85
N ARG A 355 -0.78 -5.81 1.83
CA ARG A 355 0.17 -6.95 1.77
C ARG A 355 -0.56 -8.29 1.74
N ALA A 356 -1.73 -8.37 2.38
CA ALA A 356 -2.55 -9.58 2.38
C ALA A 356 -3.30 -9.81 1.05
N TYR A 357 -3.40 -8.81 0.16
CA TYR A 357 -4.22 -8.87 -1.05
C TYR A 357 -3.91 -10.10 -1.93
N LEU A 358 -2.65 -10.28 -2.36
CA LEU A 358 -2.24 -11.44 -3.15
C LEU A 358 -2.32 -12.76 -2.33
N PRO A 359 -1.76 -12.84 -1.11
CA PRO A 359 -1.88 -14.03 -0.27
C PRO A 359 -3.30 -14.51 0.04
N ASN A 360 -4.27 -13.61 0.14
CA ASN A 360 -5.68 -13.93 0.39
C ASN A 360 -6.28 -14.85 -0.69
N ILE A 361 -5.73 -14.85 -1.91
CA ILE A 361 -6.09 -15.83 -2.95
C ILE A 361 -5.85 -17.27 -2.45
N GLY A 362 -4.78 -17.48 -1.67
CA GLY A 362 -4.47 -18.76 -1.03
C GLY A 362 -5.57 -19.22 -0.09
N PHE A 363 -6.12 -18.34 0.75
CA PHE A 363 -7.24 -18.68 1.63
C PHE A 363 -8.51 -19.03 0.85
N ILE A 364 -8.83 -18.29 -0.20
CA ILE A 364 -9.98 -18.59 -1.06
C ILE A 364 -9.83 -19.98 -1.71
N ILE A 365 -8.63 -20.32 -2.17
CA ILE A 365 -8.33 -21.67 -2.68
C ILE A 365 -8.43 -22.72 -1.56
N ALA A 366 -7.97 -22.41 -0.35
CA ALA A 366 -8.04 -23.33 0.78
C ALA A 366 -9.49 -23.65 1.15
N ILE A 367 -10.36 -22.62 1.22
CA ILE A 367 -11.80 -22.76 1.45
C ILE A 367 -12.43 -23.64 0.36
N ALA A 368 -12.06 -23.46 -0.91
CA ALA A 368 -12.51 -24.36 -1.98
C ALA A 368 -12.16 -25.82 -1.68
N GLY A 369 -10.93 -26.08 -1.24
CA GLY A 369 -10.46 -27.42 -0.90
C GLY A 369 -11.16 -28.04 0.30
N PHE A 370 -11.48 -27.26 1.33
CA PHE A 370 -12.25 -27.74 2.48
C PHE A 370 -13.70 -28.03 2.11
N ILE A 371 -14.35 -27.18 1.33
CA ILE A 371 -15.72 -27.43 0.84
C ILE A 371 -15.77 -28.68 -0.03
N MET A 372 -14.77 -28.91 -0.88
CA MET A 372 -14.66 -30.13 -1.68
C MET A 372 -14.45 -31.38 -0.83
N MET A 373 -13.63 -31.30 0.22
CA MET A 373 -13.43 -32.42 1.14
C MET A 373 -14.72 -32.76 1.92
N LEU A 374 -15.50 -31.74 2.31
CA LEU A 374 -16.83 -31.93 2.91
C LEU A 374 -17.81 -32.54 1.90
N ALA A 375 -17.75 -32.14 0.63
CA ALA A 375 -18.57 -32.70 -0.45
C ALA A 375 -18.32 -34.20 -0.68
N GLU A 376 -17.10 -34.69 -0.46
CA GLU A 376 -16.75 -36.11 -0.53
C GLU A 376 -17.30 -36.90 0.67
N SER A 377 -17.33 -36.26 1.84
CA SER A 377 -17.67 -36.91 3.11
C SER A 377 -19.17 -36.84 3.45
N PHE A 378 -19.91 -35.91 2.85
CA PHE A 378 -21.31 -35.61 3.17
C PHE A 378 -22.22 -35.55 1.93
N THR A 379 -23.54 -35.51 2.16
CA THR A 379 -24.55 -35.43 1.09
C THR A 379 -24.55 -34.06 0.39
N LEU A 380 -25.19 -33.98 -0.79
CA LEU A 380 -25.41 -32.72 -1.53
C LEU A 380 -26.03 -31.59 -0.70
N LYS A 381 -26.77 -31.93 0.36
CA LYS A 381 -27.31 -30.95 1.30
C LYS A 381 -26.19 -30.16 1.98
N ALA A 382 -25.09 -30.80 2.36
CA ALA A 382 -23.95 -30.14 3.00
C ALA A 382 -23.30 -29.09 2.09
N ILE A 383 -23.14 -29.38 0.80
CA ILE A 383 -22.61 -28.41 -0.18
C ILE A 383 -23.57 -27.22 -0.32
N LYS A 384 -24.89 -27.48 -0.39
CA LYS A 384 -25.89 -26.41 -0.46
C LYS A 384 -25.87 -25.53 0.80
N TYR A 385 -25.75 -26.12 1.98
CA TYR A 385 -25.61 -25.36 3.23
C TYR A 385 -24.31 -24.55 3.28
N ALA A 386 -23.19 -25.13 2.82
CA ALA A 386 -21.92 -24.40 2.73
C ALA A 386 -22.02 -23.21 1.76
N LEU A 387 -22.66 -23.38 0.60
CA LEU A 387 -22.87 -22.29 -0.36
C LEU A 387 -23.85 -21.23 0.17
N ALA A 388 -24.91 -21.63 0.87
CA ALA A 388 -25.84 -20.71 1.52
C ALA A 388 -25.14 -19.89 2.61
N PHE A 389 -24.31 -20.54 3.43
CA PHE A 389 -23.48 -19.86 4.43
C PHE A 389 -22.49 -18.89 3.79
N LEU A 390 -21.80 -19.30 2.70
CA LEU A 390 -20.92 -18.39 1.96
C LEU A 390 -21.67 -17.19 1.38
N THR A 391 -22.89 -17.38 0.90
CA THR A 391 -23.72 -16.29 0.39
C THR A 391 -24.11 -15.33 1.51
N PHE A 392 -24.44 -15.84 2.70
CA PHE A 392 -24.66 -15.02 3.88
C PHE A 392 -23.41 -14.22 4.27
N VAL A 393 -22.23 -14.86 4.28
CA VAL A 393 -20.94 -14.17 4.51
C VAL A 393 -20.70 -13.08 3.46
N ILE A 394 -21.03 -13.33 2.19
CA ILE A 394 -20.92 -12.34 1.12
C ILE A 394 -21.80 -11.11 1.41
N VAL A 395 -23.01 -11.29 1.94
CA VAL A 395 -23.86 -10.14 2.28
C VAL A 395 -23.22 -9.29 3.39
N ILE A 396 -22.73 -9.93 4.47
CA ILE A 396 -22.06 -9.23 5.57
C ILE A 396 -20.80 -8.50 5.07
N PHE A 397 -19.98 -9.17 4.26
CA PHE A 397 -18.74 -8.62 3.75
C PHE A 397 -19.01 -7.48 2.76
N SER A 398 -20.07 -7.57 1.95
CA SER A 398 -20.50 -6.47 1.07
C SER A 398 -20.84 -5.21 1.88
N ILE A 399 -21.65 -5.36 2.95
CA ILE A 399 -21.99 -4.25 3.85
C ILE A 399 -20.73 -3.67 4.51
N THR A 400 -19.84 -4.53 4.99
CA THR A 400 -18.60 -4.12 5.66
C THR A 400 -17.66 -3.38 4.68
N THR A 401 -17.59 -3.82 3.43
CA THR A 401 -16.81 -3.17 2.37
C THR A 401 -17.38 -1.81 1.98
N ILE A 402 -18.71 -1.68 1.87
CA ILE A 402 -19.38 -0.39 1.65
C ILE A 402 -19.06 0.57 2.79
N ASN A 403 -19.19 0.13 4.04
CA ASN A 403 -18.90 0.95 5.22
C ASN A 403 -17.43 1.37 5.28
N ARG A 404 -16.51 0.43 5.01
CA ARG A 404 -15.08 0.74 4.97
C ARG A 404 -14.75 1.75 3.88
N ASN A 405 -15.30 1.60 2.68
CA ASN A 405 -15.09 2.56 1.59
C ASN A 405 -15.74 3.92 1.86
N SER A 406 -16.89 3.94 2.55
CA SER A 406 -17.51 5.20 3.00
C SER A 406 -16.62 5.90 4.03
N LEU A 407 -16.00 5.15 4.94
CA LEU A 407 -15.03 5.69 5.88
C LEU A 407 -13.80 6.27 5.17
N TRP A 408 -13.28 5.61 4.13
CA TRP A 408 -12.20 6.17 3.29
C TRP A 408 -12.59 7.51 2.64
N SER A 409 -13.88 7.78 2.44
CA SER A 409 -14.35 9.03 1.81
C SER A 409 -14.37 10.24 2.74
N ASP A 410 -14.37 10.04 4.06
CA ASP A 410 -14.36 11.10 5.07
C ASP A 410 -13.03 11.09 5.85
N LYS A 411 -12.14 12.05 5.57
CA LYS A 411 -10.82 12.14 6.21
C LYS A 411 -10.87 12.22 7.73
N LEU A 412 -11.85 12.92 8.29
CA LEU A 412 -11.93 13.11 9.75
C LEU A 412 -12.42 11.83 10.40
N ALA A 413 -13.50 11.24 9.87
CA ALA A 413 -13.99 9.96 10.36
C ALA A 413 -12.92 8.86 10.22
N PHE A 414 -12.22 8.83 9.08
CA PHE A 414 -11.10 7.91 8.84
C PHE A 414 -10.01 8.10 9.90
N SER A 415 -9.54 9.33 10.10
CA SER A 415 -8.46 9.60 11.06
C SER A 415 -8.85 9.29 12.50
N LYS A 416 -10.12 9.56 12.88
CA LYS A 416 -10.65 9.15 14.20
C LYS A 416 -10.67 7.63 14.36
N ASN A 417 -11.10 6.88 13.34
CA ASN A 417 -11.06 5.42 13.36
C ASN A 417 -9.63 4.88 13.53
N GLU A 418 -8.65 5.49 12.86
CA GLU A 418 -7.25 5.06 12.98
C GLU A 418 -6.71 5.17 14.41
N ILE A 419 -7.13 6.19 15.18
CA ILE A 419 -6.79 6.30 16.61
C ILE A 419 -7.51 5.27 17.46
N LEU A 420 -8.77 4.96 17.15
CA LEU A 420 -9.52 3.94 17.90
C LEU A 420 -8.90 2.55 17.77
N VAL A 421 -8.39 2.21 16.58
CA VAL A 421 -7.78 0.89 16.32
C VAL A 421 -6.28 0.88 16.65
N SER A 422 -5.58 2.00 16.49
CA SER A 422 -4.12 2.13 16.63
C SER A 422 -3.75 3.35 17.48
N PRO A 423 -4.13 3.39 18.77
CA PRO A 423 -3.88 4.56 19.64
C PRO A 423 -2.39 4.82 19.88
N GLN A 424 -1.55 3.80 19.68
CA GLN A 424 -0.09 3.86 19.80
C GLN A 424 0.61 4.22 18.48
N SER A 425 -0.13 4.70 17.47
CA SER A 425 0.43 5.11 16.19
C SER A 425 0.64 6.62 16.16
N VAL A 426 1.91 7.04 16.23
CA VAL A 426 2.32 8.44 16.06
C VAL A 426 1.79 9.00 14.73
N ARG A 427 1.81 8.20 13.66
CA ARG A 427 1.30 8.59 12.33
C ARG A 427 -0.22 8.80 12.34
N ALA A 428 -0.98 7.99 13.07
CA ALA A 428 -2.42 8.20 13.21
C ALA A 428 -2.73 9.49 13.98
N LEU A 429 -1.97 9.79 15.04
CA LEU A 429 -2.12 11.01 15.84
C LEU A 429 -1.82 12.26 15.02
N THR A 430 -0.71 12.27 14.28
CA THR A 430 -0.36 13.40 13.42
C THR A 430 -1.34 13.56 12.25
N MET A 431 -1.84 12.46 11.70
CA MET A 431 -2.85 12.52 10.64
C MET A 431 -4.15 13.17 11.13
N LEU A 432 -4.63 12.82 12.32
CA LEU A 432 -5.80 13.45 12.92
C LEU A 432 -5.53 14.92 13.30
N ALA A 433 -4.35 15.22 13.85
CA ALA A 433 -3.96 16.60 14.19
C ALA A 433 -3.92 17.50 12.95
N ALA A 434 -3.34 17.02 11.84
CA ALA A 434 -3.32 17.74 10.56
C ALA A 434 -4.74 17.96 10.02
N GLU A 435 -5.64 17.00 10.21
CA GLU A 435 -7.02 17.11 9.76
C GLU A 435 -7.85 18.10 10.59
N TYR A 436 -7.53 18.28 11.87
CA TYR A 436 -8.04 19.39 12.69
C TYR A 436 -7.47 20.74 12.26
N LEU A 437 -6.17 20.82 11.91
CA LEU A 437 -5.59 22.05 11.36
C LEU A 437 -6.28 22.48 10.05
N ASN A 438 -6.59 21.53 9.17
CA ASN A 438 -7.30 21.81 7.92
C ASN A 438 -8.72 22.37 8.15
N ARG A 439 -9.31 22.14 9.32
CA ARG A 439 -10.61 22.69 9.75
C ARG A 439 -10.50 23.95 10.61
N ASP A 440 -9.29 24.49 10.76
CA ASP A 440 -8.99 25.62 11.64
C ASP A 440 -9.18 25.35 13.15
N GLU A 441 -9.35 24.08 13.53
CA GLU A 441 -9.51 23.63 14.92
C GLU A 441 -8.14 23.44 15.60
N ARG A 442 -7.37 24.52 15.67
CA ARG A 442 -5.96 24.52 16.13
C ARG A 442 -5.77 23.98 17.55
N GLY A 443 -6.73 24.21 18.44
CA GLY A 443 -6.69 23.71 19.82
C GLY A 443 -6.74 22.18 19.88
N ASN A 444 -7.66 21.57 19.13
CA ASN A 444 -7.76 20.11 19.01
C ASN A 444 -6.49 19.54 18.36
N ALA A 445 -5.99 20.18 17.30
CA ALA A 445 -4.74 19.77 16.65
C ALA A 445 -3.55 19.76 17.62
N LEU A 446 -3.42 20.81 18.45
CA LEU A 446 -2.33 20.93 19.41
C LEU A 446 -2.32 19.76 20.41
N GLN A 447 -3.49 19.36 20.91
CA GLN A 447 -3.62 18.23 21.83
C GLN A 447 -3.07 16.94 21.21
N TYR A 448 -3.50 16.59 20.00
CA TYR A 448 -3.06 15.36 19.34
C TYR A 448 -1.59 15.38 18.94
N TYR A 449 -1.03 16.54 18.55
CA TYR A 449 0.41 16.66 18.35
C TYR A 449 1.18 16.48 19.67
N GLN A 450 0.69 17.02 20.79
CA GLN A 450 1.31 16.83 22.10
C GLN A 450 1.30 15.35 22.50
N GLU A 451 0.18 14.65 22.29
CA GLU A 451 0.09 13.20 22.50
C GLU A 451 1.09 12.44 21.62
N ALA A 452 1.20 12.81 20.34
CA ALA A 452 2.16 12.21 19.40
C ALA A 452 3.62 12.43 19.84
N ILE A 453 3.95 13.61 20.37
CA ILE A 453 5.28 13.93 20.92
C ILE A 453 5.54 13.10 22.17
N ASN A 454 4.60 13.05 23.12
CA ASN A 454 4.75 12.27 24.35
C ASN A 454 5.02 10.79 24.04
N LEU A 455 4.25 10.23 23.10
CA LEU A 455 4.43 8.86 22.64
C LEU A 455 5.78 8.67 21.93
N SER A 456 6.18 9.61 21.07
CA SER A 456 7.47 9.54 20.39
C SER A 456 8.65 9.68 21.33
N VAL A 457 8.55 10.48 22.40
CA VAL A 457 9.56 10.62 23.45
C VAL A 457 9.70 9.31 24.22
N ALA A 458 8.59 8.71 24.63
CA ALA A 458 8.58 7.41 25.31
C ALA A 458 9.25 6.32 24.45
N ASN A 459 9.05 6.37 23.13
CA ASN A 459 9.62 5.43 22.17
C ASN A 459 11.04 5.79 21.69
N LYS A 460 11.56 6.99 22.03
CA LYS A 460 12.83 7.55 21.50
C LYS A 460 12.83 7.70 19.96
N THR A 461 11.68 8.03 19.38
CA THR A 461 11.48 8.16 17.92
C THR A 461 10.99 9.54 17.50
N VAL A 462 11.26 10.59 18.28
CA VAL A 462 10.82 11.96 17.96
C VAL A 462 11.43 12.41 16.63
N SER A 463 10.57 12.71 15.65
CA SER A 463 11.00 13.18 14.34
C SER A 463 11.01 14.71 14.28
N PHE A 464 11.86 15.26 13.40
CA PHE A 464 11.89 16.69 13.12
C PHE A 464 10.55 17.19 12.57
N ASP A 465 9.93 16.44 11.64
CA ASP A 465 8.65 16.82 11.04
C ASP A 465 7.54 16.98 12.10
N LEU A 466 7.45 16.04 13.05
CA LEU A 466 6.49 16.12 14.15
C LEU A 466 6.70 17.38 15.00
N LEU A 467 7.95 17.67 15.36
CA LEU A 467 8.30 18.86 16.15
C LEU A 467 7.99 20.14 15.37
N ARG A 468 8.32 20.19 14.08
CA ARG A 468 8.01 21.33 13.20
C ARG A 468 6.51 21.59 13.16
N ASP A 469 5.70 20.56 12.97
CA ASP A 469 4.25 20.72 12.81
C ASP A 469 3.58 21.14 14.14
N TYR A 470 4.06 20.62 15.26
CA TYR A 470 3.66 21.08 16.59
C TYR A 470 4.06 22.55 16.84
N ILE A 471 5.30 22.93 16.54
CA ILE A 471 5.78 24.31 16.68
C ILE A 471 4.93 25.27 15.84
N LYS A 472 4.68 24.94 14.56
CA LYS A 472 3.81 25.74 13.68
C LYS A 472 2.42 25.92 14.28
N THR A 473 1.87 24.86 14.87
CA THR A 473 0.57 24.92 15.55
C THR A 473 0.60 25.87 16.74
N LEU A 474 1.65 25.84 17.57
CA LEU A 474 1.83 26.80 18.67
C LEU A 474 1.89 28.26 18.18
N TYR A 475 2.67 28.53 17.13
CA TYR A 475 2.73 29.86 16.52
C TYR A 475 1.35 30.32 16.01
N SER A 476 0.58 29.41 15.40
CA SER A 476 -0.76 29.73 14.89
C SER A 476 -1.79 30.02 15.98
N LEU A 477 -1.54 29.55 17.21
CA LEU A 477 -2.35 29.82 18.41
C LEU A 477 -1.87 31.05 19.20
N GLY A 478 -0.83 31.75 18.72
CA GLY A 478 -0.24 32.88 19.44
C GLY A 478 0.58 32.50 20.67
N GLN A 479 0.92 31.22 20.85
CA GLN A 479 1.68 30.72 21.99
C GLN A 479 3.19 30.93 21.82
N TYR A 480 3.60 32.16 21.53
CA TYR A 480 4.99 32.53 21.18
C TYR A 480 5.99 32.25 22.31
N GLU A 481 5.56 32.42 23.57
CA GLU A 481 6.40 32.17 24.75
C GLU A 481 6.84 30.70 24.86
N SER A 482 5.99 29.76 24.43
CA SER A 482 6.32 28.34 24.36
C SER A 482 7.00 27.96 23.05
N ALA A 483 6.53 28.53 21.93
CA ALA A 483 7.00 28.19 20.59
C ALA A 483 8.46 28.63 20.35
N GLY A 484 8.83 29.84 20.75
CA GLY A 484 10.16 30.42 20.51
C GLY A 484 11.32 29.59 21.08
N PRO A 485 11.33 29.31 22.40
CA PRO A 485 12.36 28.48 23.02
C PRO A 485 12.42 27.07 22.44
N LEU A 486 11.27 26.44 22.18
CA LEU A 486 11.22 25.12 21.58
C LEU A 486 11.82 25.12 20.16
N THR A 487 11.52 26.14 19.35
CA THR A 487 12.10 26.27 18.00
C THR A 487 13.62 26.41 18.05
N THR A 488 14.14 27.18 19.01
CA THR A 488 15.59 27.34 19.21
C THR A 488 16.23 26.03 19.68
N LEU A 489 15.56 25.28 20.55
CA LEU A 489 16.00 23.97 21.00
C LEU A 489 16.09 22.99 19.82
N VAL A 490 15.03 22.89 19.02
CA VAL A 490 15.01 22.04 17.82
C VAL A 490 16.13 22.43 16.86
N MET A 491 16.27 23.72 16.56
CA MET A 491 17.35 24.22 15.69
C MET A 491 18.75 23.82 16.19
N LYS A 492 18.97 23.82 17.51
CA LYS A 492 20.25 23.44 18.13
C LYS A 492 20.52 21.93 18.11
N TYR A 493 19.52 21.11 18.37
CA TYR A 493 19.71 19.67 18.67
C TYR A 493 19.41 18.72 17.52
N THR A 494 18.68 19.15 16.48
CA THR A 494 18.54 18.31 15.28
C THR A 494 19.71 18.59 14.34
N ASN A 495 20.74 17.74 14.41
CA ASN A 495 22.01 17.86 13.68
C ASN A 495 21.94 17.65 12.15
N ALA A 496 20.77 17.71 11.52
CA ALA A 496 20.56 17.25 10.14
C ALA A 496 19.83 18.28 9.27
N HIS A 497 20.24 19.55 9.28
CA HIS A 497 19.47 20.55 8.54
C HIS A 497 19.87 20.60 7.07
N LYS A 498 18.98 20.10 6.20
CA LYS A 498 18.88 20.60 4.83
C LYS A 498 18.71 22.12 4.93
N ARG A 499 19.29 22.88 3.99
CA ARG A 499 19.24 24.36 4.01
C ARG A 499 17.81 24.92 4.17
N LYS A 500 16.82 24.20 3.60
CA LYS A 500 15.39 24.54 3.67
C LYS A 500 14.81 24.44 5.09
N ASP A 501 15.05 23.35 5.80
CA ASP A 501 14.55 23.15 7.17
C ASP A 501 15.09 24.23 8.12
N ARG A 502 16.36 24.59 7.96
CA ARG A 502 16.97 25.69 8.73
C ARG A 502 16.36 27.05 8.40
N SER A 503 16.11 27.32 7.12
CA SER A 503 15.43 28.55 6.68
C SER A 503 14.06 28.68 7.36
N GLU A 504 13.29 27.60 7.38
CA GLU A 504 11.97 27.56 7.98
C GLU A 504 12.00 27.82 9.49
N LEU A 505 12.90 27.16 10.24
CA LEU A 505 13.03 27.40 11.69
C LEU A 505 13.45 28.84 12.00
N LEU A 506 14.36 29.42 11.21
CA LEU A 506 14.76 30.82 11.38
C LEU A 506 13.59 31.78 11.18
N ALA A 507 12.75 31.51 10.17
CA ALA A 507 11.54 32.29 9.93
C ALA A 507 10.57 32.19 11.12
N LEU A 508 10.38 31.00 11.70
CA LEU A 508 9.55 30.80 12.88
C LEU A 508 10.11 31.54 14.11
N ILE A 509 11.42 31.42 14.40
CA ILE A 509 12.06 32.16 15.51
C ILE A 509 11.88 33.67 15.31
N ALA A 510 12.01 34.16 14.09
CA ALA A 510 11.82 35.58 13.79
C ALA A 510 10.41 36.08 14.14
N VAL A 511 9.37 35.26 13.96
CA VAL A 511 8.01 35.60 14.40
C VAL A 511 7.97 35.82 15.91
N SER A 512 8.56 34.93 16.71
CA SER A 512 8.63 35.13 18.17
C SER A 512 9.35 36.43 18.56
N HIS A 513 10.41 36.80 17.84
CA HIS A 513 11.12 38.06 18.09
C HIS A 513 10.33 39.28 17.64
N ARG A 514 9.59 39.19 16.54
CA ARG A 514 8.69 40.26 16.06
C ARG A 514 7.61 40.56 17.09
N GLU A 515 6.93 39.54 17.59
CA GLU A 515 5.86 39.69 18.59
C GLU A 515 6.41 40.25 19.92
N ALA A 516 7.67 39.94 20.26
CA ALA A 516 8.37 40.55 21.38
C ALA A 516 8.89 41.98 21.11
N GLY A 517 8.52 42.62 20.00
CA GLY A 517 8.95 43.97 19.61
C GLY A 517 10.40 44.09 19.14
N ARG A 518 11.14 42.97 19.03
CA ARG A 518 12.56 42.94 18.64
C ARG A 518 12.71 42.89 17.12
N LEU A 519 12.17 43.90 16.44
CA LEU A 519 12.05 43.94 14.97
C LEU A 519 13.41 43.83 14.25
N GLY A 520 14.47 44.47 14.77
CA GLY A 520 15.81 44.37 14.17
C GLY A 520 16.38 42.95 14.19
N PHE A 521 16.14 42.20 15.28
CA PHE A 521 16.57 40.81 15.38
C PHE A 521 15.75 39.91 14.45
N ALA A 522 14.43 40.13 14.40
CA ALA A 522 13.55 39.42 13.47
C ALA A 522 13.98 39.64 12.01
N LYS A 523 14.29 40.90 11.61
CA LYS A 523 14.82 41.22 10.27
C LYS A 523 16.10 40.44 9.97
N GLY A 524 17.06 40.42 10.90
CA GLY A 524 18.32 39.69 10.73
C GLY A 524 18.14 38.18 10.50
N LEU A 525 17.28 37.55 11.30
CA LEU A 525 16.95 36.12 11.15
C LEU A 525 16.27 35.82 9.80
N LEU A 526 15.34 36.67 9.37
CA LEU A 526 14.61 36.49 8.12
C LEU A 526 15.48 36.71 6.89
N LEU A 527 16.43 37.66 6.93
CA LEU A 527 17.45 37.80 5.88
C LEU A 527 18.34 36.56 5.78
N GLN A 528 18.67 35.93 6.92
CA GLN A 528 19.40 34.67 6.91
C GLN A 528 18.54 33.52 6.35
N ALA A 529 17.26 33.47 6.71
CA ALA A 529 16.31 32.47 6.21
C ALA A 529 16.17 32.53 4.68
N THR A 530 15.91 33.71 4.12
CA THR A 530 15.78 33.90 2.66
C THR A 530 17.09 33.67 1.91
N LYS A 531 18.25 33.90 2.54
CA LYS A 531 19.55 33.53 1.96
C LYS A 531 19.77 32.01 1.92
N LEU A 532 19.28 31.28 2.92
CA LEU A 532 19.41 29.82 2.98
C LEU A 532 18.46 29.11 2.01
N ASP A 533 17.24 29.63 1.87
CA ASP A 533 16.24 29.16 0.91
C ASP A 533 15.55 30.36 0.25
N PRO A 534 16.05 30.78 -0.94
CA PRO A 534 15.47 31.90 -1.67
C PRO A 534 14.02 31.69 -2.09
N ASP A 535 13.56 30.44 -2.15
CA ASP A 535 12.20 30.07 -2.56
C ASP A 535 11.26 29.88 -1.36
N ASN A 536 11.72 30.19 -0.12
CA ASN A 536 10.89 30.12 1.07
C ASN A 536 9.92 31.32 1.15
N GLY A 537 8.74 31.17 0.55
CA GLY A 537 7.69 32.19 0.55
C GLY A 537 7.26 32.63 1.95
N TYR A 538 7.24 31.73 2.94
CA TYR A 538 6.91 32.09 4.32
C TYR A 538 7.94 33.06 4.92
N ALA A 539 9.24 32.83 4.68
CA ALA A 539 10.28 33.74 5.13
C ALA A 539 10.19 35.13 4.47
N HIS A 540 9.91 35.19 3.16
CA HIS A 540 9.71 36.46 2.46
C HIS A 540 8.48 37.22 2.96
N HIS A 541 7.36 36.51 3.17
CA HIS A 541 6.16 37.07 3.77
C HIS A 541 6.47 37.71 5.14
N GLN A 542 7.09 36.95 6.05
CA GLN A 542 7.42 37.47 7.38
C GLN A 542 8.43 38.63 7.31
N LEU A 543 9.40 38.60 6.39
CA LEU A 543 10.36 39.69 6.20
C LEU A 543 9.66 40.98 5.79
N ALA A 544 8.75 40.91 4.81
CA ALA A 544 7.97 42.05 4.39
C ALA A 544 7.12 42.61 5.54
N THR A 545 6.46 41.74 6.33
CA THR A 545 5.70 42.20 7.51
C THR A 545 6.58 42.90 8.54
N VAL A 546 7.79 42.38 8.82
CA VAL A 546 8.73 43.03 9.76
C VAL A 546 9.19 44.38 9.23
N LEU A 547 9.57 44.47 7.95
CA LEU A 547 9.99 45.74 7.32
C LEU A 547 8.88 46.78 7.34
N TRP A 548 7.64 46.36 7.07
CA TRP A 548 6.47 47.21 7.16
C TRP A 548 6.29 47.78 8.57
N ASN A 549 6.40 46.93 9.61
CA ASN A 549 6.32 47.34 11.01
C ASN A 549 7.47 48.26 11.43
N MET A 550 8.62 48.19 10.74
CA MET A 550 9.75 49.11 10.93
C MET A 550 9.61 50.44 10.16
N GLY A 551 8.51 50.63 9.41
CA GLY A 551 8.30 51.81 8.56
C GLY A 551 8.98 51.75 7.20
N GLN A 552 9.64 50.64 6.85
CA GLN A 552 10.36 50.43 5.58
C GLN A 552 9.41 49.90 4.50
N ARG A 553 8.36 50.68 4.19
CA ARG A 553 7.22 50.24 3.34
C ARG A 553 7.62 49.90 1.91
N GLU A 554 8.44 50.72 1.26
CA GLU A 554 8.92 50.44 -0.10
C GLU A 554 9.76 49.16 -0.17
N GLU A 555 10.63 48.93 0.82
CA GLU A 555 11.47 47.73 0.89
C GLU A 555 10.60 46.47 1.08
N ALA A 556 9.57 46.56 1.93
CA ALA A 556 8.61 45.48 2.18
C ALA A 556 7.88 45.04 0.90
N MET A 557 7.26 45.98 0.18
CA MET A 557 6.57 45.66 -1.08
C MET A 557 7.53 45.23 -2.18
N GLY A 558 8.72 45.81 -2.24
CA GLY A 558 9.75 45.45 -3.21
C GLY A 558 10.19 43.98 -3.10
N ILE A 559 10.26 43.44 -1.88
CA ILE A 559 10.54 42.01 -1.65
C ILE A 559 9.39 41.14 -2.17
N LEU A 560 8.14 41.47 -1.81
CA LEU A 560 6.97 40.69 -2.24
C LEU A 560 6.82 40.68 -3.76
N ARG A 561 6.97 41.84 -4.43
CA ARG A 561 6.93 41.94 -5.90
C ARG A 561 8.00 41.08 -6.56
N ARG A 562 9.25 41.15 -6.09
CA ARG A 562 10.35 40.33 -6.62
C ARG A 562 10.09 38.84 -6.44
N PHE A 563 9.51 38.44 -5.30
CA PHE A 563 9.16 37.05 -5.05
C PHE A 563 8.01 36.58 -5.97
N GLN A 564 6.97 37.39 -6.12
CA GLN A 564 5.80 37.12 -6.95
C GLN A 564 6.15 36.97 -8.44
N ILE A 565 7.13 37.73 -8.97
CA ILE A 565 7.61 37.58 -10.35
C ILE A 565 8.11 36.14 -10.62
N LYS A 566 8.73 35.50 -9.61
CA LYS A 566 9.24 34.13 -9.72
C LYS A 566 8.21 33.08 -9.30
N HIS A 567 7.19 33.47 -8.53
CA HIS A 567 6.17 32.61 -7.96
C HIS A 567 4.79 33.28 -8.05
N SER A 568 4.25 33.40 -9.26
CA SER A 568 3.00 34.12 -9.54
C SER A 568 1.79 33.59 -8.79
N ASP A 569 1.86 32.33 -8.36
CA ASP A 569 0.71 31.58 -7.87
C ASP A 569 0.65 31.48 -6.33
N ASP A 570 1.51 32.19 -5.59
CA ASP A 570 1.45 32.18 -4.11
C ASP A 570 0.34 33.13 -3.61
N PRO A 571 -0.79 32.59 -3.10
CA PRO A 571 -1.95 33.39 -2.72
C PRO A 571 -1.69 34.21 -1.44
N LYS A 572 -0.80 33.76 -0.56
CA LYS A 572 -0.49 34.47 0.70
C LYS A 572 0.35 35.70 0.44
N ILE A 573 1.32 35.59 -0.46
CA ILE A 573 2.15 36.72 -0.89
C ILE A 573 1.30 37.75 -1.63
N SER A 574 0.43 37.29 -2.54
CA SER A 574 -0.48 38.16 -3.29
C SER A 574 -1.44 38.90 -2.36
N SER A 575 -2.09 38.18 -1.44
CA SER A 575 -2.98 38.78 -0.45
C SER A 575 -2.29 39.80 0.45
N LEU A 576 -1.08 39.53 0.93
CA LEU A 576 -0.33 40.48 1.76
C LEU A 576 0.07 41.74 0.97
N LEU A 577 0.50 41.56 -0.28
CA LEU A 577 0.87 42.69 -1.14
C LEU A 577 -0.35 43.58 -1.43
N ASP A 578 -1.50 42.99 -1.73
CA ASP A 578 -2.75 43.73 -1.96
C ASP A 578 -3.19 44.50 -0.71
N GLN A 579 -3.08 43.89 0.48
CA GLN A 579 -3.34 44.57 1.75
C GLN A 579 -2.41 45.77 1.96
N MET A 580 -1.11 45.61 1.71
CA MET A 580 -0.13 46.69 1.84
C MET A 580 -0.41 47.86 0.88
N LEU A 581 -0.75 47.56 -0.38
CA LEU A 581 -1.10 48.57 -1.38
C LEU A 581 -2.39 49.32 -1.03
N THR A 582 -3.36 48.63 -0.42
CA THR A 582 -4.62 49.25 0.02
C THR A 582 -4.41 50.20 1.20
N ILE A 583 -3.43 49.96 2.07
CA ILE A 583 -3.13 50.81 3.23
C ILE A 583 -2.24 52.00 2.85
N GLU A 584 -1.47 51.90 1.77
CA GLU A 584 -0.59 52.97 1.29
C GLU A 584 -1.31 54.02 0.43
N ASN A 585 -2.32 53.59 -0.33
CA ASN A 585 -3.26 54.47 -1.02
C ASN A 585 -4.26 55.10 -0.04
#